data_AF-A0A9N7KNM5-F1
#
_entry.id   AF-A0A9N7KNM5-F1
#
_cell.length_a   1.000
_cell.length_b   1.000
_cell.length_c   1.000
_cell.angle_alpha   90.00
_cell.angle_beta   90.00
_cell.angle_gamma   90.00
#
_symmetry.space_group_name_H-M   'P 1'
#
loop_
_entity.id
_entity.type
_entity.pdbx_description
1 polymer ?
#
loop_
_entity_poly.entity_id
_entity_poly.type
_entity_poly.pdbx_seq_one_letter_code
_entity_poly.pdbx_strand_id
1 'polypeptide(L)'
;MTATRSIRRSARYRKVLVLHGPNLNLLGTREPETYGYTTLADIDAALADQAAKAGISLASFQSNHEGALVDRIHAAREEAVDFIIINPAAYTHTSVALRDALAGVAIPFVEVHLSNVHRRESFRHHSYFSDVAVGVVCGLGWQGYLLALDYALAQEQPPPGSPGR
;
A
#
# COMPACT_ATOMS: atom_id res chain seq x y z
N MET A 1 34.08 -2.34 -29.08
CA MET A 1 32.85 -1.73 -28.56
C MET A 1 32.05 -2.83 -27.88
N THR A 2 32.30 -3.05 -26.59
CA THR A 2 31.64 -4.12 -25.83
C THR A 2 30.31 -3.55 -25.33
N ALA A 3 29.20 -4.05 -25.88
CA ALA A 3 27.87 -3.69 -25.43
C ALA A 3 27.72 -4.15 -23.98
N THR A 4 27.70 -3.20 -23.04
CA THR A 4 27.34 -3.44 -21.65
C THR A 4 25.91 -3.95 -21.63
N ARG A 5 25.75 -5.28 -21.55
CA ARG A 5 24.47 -5.94 -21.37
C ARG A 5 23.94 -5.47 -20.01
N SER A 6 23.03 -4.49 -20.03
CA SER A 6 22.32 -4.03 -18.85
C SER A 6 21.65 -5.24 -18.21
N ILE A 7 22.22 -5.73 -17.09
CA ILE A 7 21.58 -6.74 -16.27
C ILE A 7 20.36 -6.03 -15.69
N ARG A 8 19.18 -6.27 -16.26
CA ARG A 8 17.91 -5.84 -15.66
C ARG A 8 17.83 -6.54 -14.30
N ARG A 9 18.08 -5.79 -13.22
CA ARG A 9 17.87 -6.27 -11.86
C ARG A 9 16.37 -6.55 -11.68
N SER A 10 16.03 -7.74 -11.20
CA SER A 10 14.64 -8.13 -10.96
C SER A 10 14.15 -7.52 -9.65
N ALA A 11 12.98 -6.87 -9.68
CA ALA A 11 12.33 -6.33 -8.49
C ALA A 11 12.14 -7.43 -7.42
N ARG A 12 12.36 -7.07 -6.15
CA ARG A 12 12.21 -7.98 -4.99
C ARG A 12 10.80 -8.51 -4.86
N TYR A 13 9.84 -7.61 -5.00
CA TYR A 13 8.43 -7.88 -4.81
C TYR A 13 7.77 -8.05 -6.17
N ARG A 14 7.12 -9.21 -6.38
CA ARG A 14 6.52 -9.61 -7.67
C ARG A 14 5.00 -9.66 -7.59
N LYS A 15 4.44 -9.71 -6.38
CA LYS A 15 3.00 -9.68 -6.10
C LYS A 15 2.69 -8.66 -5.01
N VAL A 16 1.97 -7.60 -5.38
CA VAL A 16 1.57 -6.50 -4.49
C VAL A 16 0.07 -6.57 -4.23
N LEU A 17 -0.33 -6.37 -2.98
CA LEU A 17 -1.73 -6.19 -2.60
C LEU A 17 -1.96 -4.76 -2.13
N VAL A 18 -2.97 -4.10 -2.68
CA VAL A 18 -3.40 -2.76 -2.27
C VAL A 18 -4.69 -2.88 -1.47
N LEU A 19 -4.70 -2.32 -0.27
CA LEU A 19 -5.83 -2.38 0.67
C LEU A 19 -6.37 -0.98 0.95
N HIS A 20 -7.70 -0.86 0.86
CA HIS A 20 -8.41 0.39 1.07
C HIS A 20 -9.42 0.23 2.20
N GLY A 21 -9.24 1.01 3.25
CA GLY A 21 -10.11 1.08 4.40
C GLY A 21 -11.46 1.74 4.14
N PRO A 22 -12.20 2.05 5.21
CA PRO A 22 -13.58 2.51 5.13
C PRO A 22 -13.70 3.88 4.46
N ASN A 23 -14.84 4.08 3.79
CA ASN A 23 -15.25 5.30 3.08
C ASN A 23 -14.43 5.68 1.85
N LEU A 24 -13.32 4.99 1.54
CA LEU A 24 -12.55 5.27 0.33
C LEU A 24 -13.31 4.94 -0.96
N ASN A 25 -14.33 4.07 -0.89
CA ASN A 25 -15.26 3.83 -1.99
C ASN A 25 -16.07 5.08 -2.41
N LEU A 26 -16.09 6.14 -1.60
CA LEU A 26 -16.79 7.39 -1.88
C LEU A 26 -15.87 8.47 -2.50
N LEU A 27 -14.60 8.17 -2.75
CA LEU A 27 -13.68 9.11 -3.42
C LEU A 27 -14.24 9.57 -4.78
N GLY A 28 -14.04 10.84 -5.10
CA GLY A 28 -14.51 11.48 -6.34
C GLY A 28 -16.02 11.72 -6.43
N THR A 29 -16.82 11.20 -5.49
CA THR A 29 -18.30 11.35 -5.51
C THR A 29 -18.83 12.25 -4.40
N ARG A 30 -18.12 12.36 -3.28
CA ARG A 30 -18.49 13.24 -2.16
C ARG A 30 -17.80 14.60 -2.27
N GLU A 31 -18.58 15.67 -2.42
CA GLU A 31 -18.10 17.07 -2.43
C GLU A 31 -16.82 17.25 -3.28
N PRO A 32 -16.83 16.86 -4.58
CA PRO A 32 -15.62 16.73 -5.39
C PRO A 32 -14.88 18.06 -5.61
N GLU A 33 -15.56 19.20 -5.49
CA GLU A 33 -14.92 20.52 -5.52
C GLU A 33 -13.96 20.74 -4.33
N THR A 34 -14.19 20.04 -3.22
CA THR A 34 -13.37 20.09 -2.00
C THR A 34 -12.31 18.99 -1.95
N TYR A 35 -12.65 17.78 -2.40
CA TYR A 35 -11.82 16.58 -2.23
C TYR A 35 -11.15 16.05 -3.50
N GLY A 36 -11.44 16.69 -4.64
CA GLY A 36 -10.98 16.27 -5.96
C GLY A 36 -11.92 15.25 -6.62
N TYR A 37 -11.77 15.11 -7.94
CA TYR A 37 -12.59 14.25 -8.78
C TYR A 37 -12.02 12.83 -8.93
N THR A 38 -10.81 12.57 -8.44
CA THR A 38 -10.17 11.26 -8.53
C THR A 38 -10.96 10.23 -7.72
N THR A 39 -11.49 9.22 -8.39
CA THR A 39 -12.21 8.11 -7.78
C THR A 39 -11.24 7.02 -7.33
N LEU A 40 -11.71 6.09 -6.48
CA LEU A 40 -10.91 4.92 -6.11
C LEU A 40 -10.55 4.06 -7.34
N ALA A 41 -11.45 3.94 -8.30
CA ALA A 41 -11.22 3.21 -9.54
C ALA A 41 -10.10 3.83 -10.40
N ASP A 42 -9.98 5.16 -10.41
CA ASP A 42 -8.88 5.85 -11.11
C ASP A 42 -7.53 5.54 -10.46
N ILE A 43 -7.48 5.48 -9.12
CA ILE A 43 -6.27 5.13 -8.37
C ILE A 43 -5.86 3.69 -8.67
N ASP A 44 -6.81 2.75 -8.60
CA ASP A 44 -6.56 1.33 -8.90
C ASP A 44 -6.08 1.14 -10.34
N ALA A 45 -6.66 1.86 -11.30
CA ALA A 45 -6.24 1.80 -12.69
C ALA A 45 -4.80 2.33 -12.89
N ALA A 46 -4.44 3.43 -12.23
CA ALA A 46 -3.08 3.98 -12.28
C ALA A 46 -2.05 3.01 -11.68
N LEU A 47 -2.38 2.39 -10.54
CA LEU A 47 -1.54 1.38 -9.89
C LEU A 47 -1.37 0.13 -10.77
N ALA A 48 -2.45 -0.36 -11.36
CA ALA A 48 -2.43 -1.51 -12.25
C ALA A 48 -1.57 -1.25 -13.49
N ASP A 49 -1.67 -0.07 -14.11
CA ASP A 49 -0.84 0.33 -15.25
C ASP A 49 0.65 0.39 -14.88
N GLN A 50 1.00 0.98 -13.74
CA GLN A 50 2.39 1.03 -13.26
C GLN A 50 2.95 -0.37 -12.94
N ALA A 51 2.15 -1.22 -12.29
CA ALA A 51 2.51 -2.61 -12.00
C ALA A 51 2.74 -3.43 -13.28
N ALA A 52 1.85 -3.26 -14.28
CA ALA A 52 1.96 -3.92 -15.58
C ALA A 52 3.24 -3.49 -16.32
N LYS A 53 3.55 -2.19 -16.33
CA LYS A 53 4.80 -1.65 -16.91
C LYS A 53 6.06 -2.22 -16.24
N ALA A 54 5.99 -2.49 -14.94
CA ALA A 54 7.07 -3.14 -14.18
C ALA A 54 7.08 -4.67 -14.29
N GLY A 55 6.06 -5.26 -14.92
CA GLY A 55 5.92 -6.71 -15.09
C GLY A 55 5.72 -7.45 -13.78
N ILE A 56 5.00 -6.86 -12.81
CA ILE A 56 4.59 -7.49 -11.55
C ILE A 56 3.07 -7.65 -11.50
N SER A 57 2.59 -8.50 -10.60
CA SER A 57 1.15 -8.64 -10.33
C SER A 57 0.71 -7.69 -9.22
N LEU A 58 -0.45 -7.07 -9.39
CA LEU A 58 -1.07 -6.20 -8.40
C LEU A 58 -2.56 -6.52 -8.30
N ALA A 59 -3.07 -6.63 -7.09
CA ALA A 59 -4.50 -6.73 -6.81
C ALA A 59 -4.91 -5.64 -5.82
N SER A 60 -6.12 -5.10 -5.95
CA SER A 60 -6.69 -4.16 -4.98
C SER A 60 -7.90 -4.78 -4.27
N PHE A 61 -8.15 -4.34 -3.04
CA PHE A 61 -9.34 -4.70 -2.27
C PHE A 61 -9.76 -3.55 -1.36
N GLN A 62 -11.04 -3.20 -1.39
CA GLN A 62 -11.64 -2.18 -0.51
C GLN A 62 -12.69 -2.82 0.38
N SER A 63 -12.74 -2.41 1.65
CA SER A 63 -13.87 -2.74 2.50
C SER A 63 -14.11 -1.71 3.59
N ASN A 64 -15.40 -1.54 3.94
CA ASN A 64 -15.83 -0.79 5.11
C ASN A 64 -15.81 -1.63 6.39
N HIS A 65 -15.63 -2.95 6.28
CA HIS A 65 -15.65 -3.88 7.40
C HIS A 65 -14.23 -4.27 7.81
N GLU A 66 -13.87 -4.01 9.07
CA GLU A 66 -12.57 -4.35 9.64
C GLU A 66 -12.24 -5.84 9.46
N GLY A 67 -13.17 -6.74 9.80
CA GLY A 67 -12.99 -8.19 9.66
C GLY A 67 -12.68 -8.63 8.23
N ALA A 68 -13.32 -8.01 7.22
CA ALA A 68 -13.05 -8.35 5.82
C ALA A 68 -11.63 -7.94 5.38
N LEU A 69 -11.11 -6.83 5.92
CA LEU A 69 -9.71 -6.43 5.69
C LEU A 69 -8.74 -7.38 6.40
N VAL A 70 -9.06 -7.81 7.64
CA VAL A 70 -8.29 -8.84 8.37
C VAL A 70 -8.23 -10.14 7.57
N ASP A 71 -9.37 -10.65 7.12
CA ASP A 71 -9.45 -11.88 6.33
C ASP A 71 -8.66 -11.75 5.02
N ARG A 72 -8.75 -10.59 4.35
CA ARG A 72 -7.97 -10.33 3.14
C ARG A 72 -6.47 -10.33 3.38
N ILE A 73 -6.00 -9.81 4.53
CA ILE A 73 -4.60 -9.84 4.94
C ILE A 73 -4.15 -11.29 5.18
N HIS A 74 -4.93 -12.10 5.88
CA HIS A 74 -4.61 -13.52 6.09
C HIS A 74 -4.50 -14.28 4.75
N ALA A 75 -5.46 -14.09 3.85
CA ALA A 75 -5.44 -14.70 2.52
C ALA A 75 -4.20 -14.28 1.71
N ALA A 76 -3.70 -13.06 1.88
CA ALA A 76 -2.51 -12.57 1.19
C ALA A 76 -1.27 -13.46 1.43
N ARG A 77 -1.16 -14.03 2.64
CA ARG A 77 -0.06 -14.95 2.99
C ARG A 77 -0.14 -16.25 2.19
N GLU A 78 -1.33 -16.85 2.09
CA GLU A 78 -1.56 -18.08 1.31
C GLU A 78 -1.38 -17.86 -0.18
N GLU A 79 -1.73 -16.65 -0.65
CA GLU A 79 -1.56 -16.19 -2.02
C GLU A 79 -0.10 -15.85 -2.37
N ALA A 80 0.84 -15.96 -1.45
CA ALA A 80 2.24 -15.54 -1.61
C ALA A 80 2.37 -14.08 -2.09
N VAL A 81 1.59 -13.17 -1.48
CA VAL A 81 1.78 -11.72 -1.66
C VAL A 81 3.12 -11.32 -1.02
N ASP A 82 3.93 -10.56 -1.76
CA ASP A 82 5.27 -10.16 -1.32
C ASP A 82 5.30 -8.80 -0.61
N PHE A 83 4.31 -7.94 -0.86
CA PHE A 83 4.25 -6.58 -0.34
C PHE A 83 2.82 -6.06 -0.27
N ILE A 84 2.53 -5.24 0.74
CA ILE A 84 1.21 -4.59 0.91
C ILE A 84 1.35 -3.06 0.83
N ILE A 85 0.44 -2.42 0.11
CA ILE A 85 0.20 -0.98 0.21
C ILE A 85 -1.16 -0.83 0.88
N ILE A 86 -1.24 -0.16 2.02
CA ILE A 86 -2.50 -0.03 2.75
C ILE A 86 -2.81 1.43 3.06
N ASN A 87 -4.03 1.84 2.76
CA ASN A 87 -4.62 3.03 3.35
C ASN A 87 -5.73 2.58 4.31
N PRO A 88 -5.46 2.50 5.62
CA PRO A 88 -6.44 2.02 6.58
C PRO A 88 -7.61 3.01 6.79
N ALA A 89 -7.54 4.22 6.23
CA ALA A 89 -8.49 5.30 6.44
C ALA A 89 -8.78 5.49 7.93
N ALA A 90 -10.05 5.48 8.37
CA ALA A 90 -10.40 5.68 9.78
C ALA A 90 -9.81 4.61 10.71
N TYR A 91 -9.60 3.38 10.22
CA TYR A 91 -9.09 2.29 11.04
C TYR A 91 -7.63 2.49 11.46
N THR A 92 -6.88 3.39 10.80
CA THR A 92 -5.51 3.72 11.22
C THR A 92 -5.45 4.14 12.70
N HIS A 93 -6.50 4.81 13.18
CA HIS A 93 -6.58 5.38 14.53
C HIS A 93 -7.23 4.45 15.56
N THR A 94 -7.76 3.29 15.16
CA THR A 94 -8.61 2.48 16.06
C THR A 94 -8.34 0.98 16.02
N SER A 95 -7.81 0.44 14.91
CA SER A 95 -7.81 -1.00 14.66
C SER A 95 -6.51 -1.66 15.12
N VAL A 96 -6.53 -2.17 16.35
CA VAL A 96 -5.51 -3.12 16.82
C VAL A 96 -5.61 -4.45 16.08
N ALA A 97 -6.82 -4.88 15.70
CA ALA A 97 -7.02 -6.14 14.98
C ALA A 97 -6.31 -6.17 13.62
N LEU A 98 -6.38 -5.10 12.84
CA LEU A 98 -5.65 -5.02 11.55
C LEU A 98 -4.15 -4.90 11.75
N ARG A 99 -3.69 -4.19 12.79
CA ARG A 99 -2.27 -4.14 13.16
C ARG A 99 -1.75 -5.56 13.43
N ASP A 100 -2.46 -6.32 14.26
CA ASP A 100 -2.06 -7.68 14.63
C ASP A 100 -2.14 -8.64 13.44
N ALA A 101 -3.12 -8.48 12.55
CA ALA A 101 -3.20 -9.24 11.30
C ALA A 101 -1.97 -9.00 10.40
N LEU A 102 -1.56 -7.74 10.20
CA LEU A 102 -0.36 -7.39 9.42
C LEU A 102 0.92 -7.96 10.07
N ALA A 103 1.06 -7.82 11.38
CA ALA A 103 2.17 -8.39 12.12
C ALA A 103 2.21 -9.93 12.02
N GLY A 104 1.05 -10.58 12.08
CA GLY A 104 0.94 -12.04 12.03
C GLY A 104 1.29 -12.66 10.67
N VAL A 105 1.05 -11.94 9.56
CA VAL A 105 1.47 -12.40 8.22
C VAL A 105 2.90 -12.03 7.87
N ALA A 106 3.49 -11.05 8.56
CA ALA A 106 4.87 -10.58 8.35
C ALA A 106 5.20 -10.18 6.91
N ILE A 107 4.19 -9.74 6.14
CA ILE A 107 4.37 -9.18 4.80
C ILE A 107 4.74 -7.70 4.96
N PRO A 108 5.87 -7.22 4.39
CA PRO A 108 6.26 -5.82 4.48
C PRO A 108 5.20 -4.92 3.83
N PHE A 109 4.93 -3.77 4.45
CA PHE A 109 3.91 -2.86 3.95
C PHE A 109 4.27 -1.38 4.10
N VAL A 110 3.69 -0.57 3.21
CA VAL A 110 3.69 0.90 3.32
C VAL A 110 2.28 1.38 3.64
N GLU A 111 2.19 2.26 4.63
CA GLU A 111 0.96 2.95 5.00
C GLU A 111 0.79 4.23 4.17
N VAL A 112 -0.41 4.45 3.61
CA VAL A 112 -0.73 5.60 2.76
C VAL A 112 -1.93 6.36 3.31
N HIS A 113 -1.80 7.67 3.42
CA HIS A 113 -2.88 8.60 3.75
C HIS A 113 -3.00 9.68 2.69
N LEU A 114 -4.18 9.80 2.07
CA LEU A 114 -4.45 10.84 1.06
C LEU A 114 -4.24 12.25 1.64
N SER A 115 -4.75 12.49 2.85
CA SER A 115 -4.62 13.77 3.56
C SER A 115 -3.41 13.78 4.49
N ASN A 116 -2.90 14.97 4.82
CA ASN A 116 -1.91 15.11 5.89
C ASN A 116 -2.61 14.96 7.25
N VAL A 117 -2.52 13.76 7.84
CA VAL A 117 -3.19 13.43 9.11
C VAL A 117 -2.71 14.28 10.27
N HIS A 118 -1.47 14.78 10.24
CA HIS A 118 -0.89 15.64 11.27
C HIS A 118 -1.43 17.07 11.26
N ARG A 119 -2.09 17.50 10.18
CA ARG A 119 -2.79 18.80 10.12
C ARG A 119 -4.24 18.73 10.58
N ARG A 120 -4.72 17.53 10.91
CA ARG A 120 -6.10 17.28 11.30
C ARG A 120 -6.25 17.23 12.82
N GLU A 121 -7.42 16.81 13.30
CA GLU A 121 -7.73 16.68 14.71
C GLU A 121 -6.72 15.76 15.42
N SER A 122 -6.45 16.00 16.71
CA SER A 122 -5.40 15.29 17.46
C SER A 122 -5.57 13.77 17.48
N PHE A 123 -6.81 13.28 17.49
CA PHE A 123 -7.07 11.83 17.44
C PHE A 123 -6.61 11.19 16.13
N ARG A 124 -6.33 11.98 15.08
CA ARG A 124 -5.80 11.50 13.81
C ARG A 124 -4.28 11.45 13.73
N HIS A 125 -3.59 11.96 14.75
CA HIS A 125 -2.13 12.00 14.75
C HIS A 125 -1.52 10.64 15.10
N HIS A 126 -2.28 9.78 15.79
CA HIS A 126 -1.86 8.44 16.15
C HIS A 126 -2.32 7.41 15.10
N SER A 127 -1.39 6.53 14.71
CA SER A 127 -1.65 5.35 13.88
C SER A 127 -1.15 4.12 14.63
N TYR A 128 -1.96 3.06 14.64
CA TYR A 128 -1.57 1.74 15.14
C TYR A 128 -0.65 0.97 14.18
N PHE A 129 -0.38 1.52 13.00
CA PHE A 129 0.31 0.84 11.90
C PHE A 129 1.70 1.42 11.66
N SER A 130 1.87 2.73 11.90
CA SER A 130 3.09 3.45 11.53
C SER A 130 4.35 2.95 12.23
N ASP A 131 4.23 2.32 13.41
CA ASP A 131 5.34 1.72 14.16
C ASP A 131 5.87 0.42 13.53
N VAL A 132 5.02 -0.30 12.80
CA VAL A 132 5.33 -1.58 12.16
C VAL A 132 5.41 -1.50 10.62
N ALA A 133 5.02 -0.37 10.04
CA ALA A 133 5.16 -0.11 8.61
C ALA A 133 6.62 0.08 8.19
N VAL A 134 6.96 -0.32 6.96
CA VAL A 134 8.28 -0.02 6.36
C VAL A 134 8.43 1.49 6.12
N GLY A 135 7.33 2.16 5.82
CA GLY A 135 7.26 3.59 5.63
C GLY A 135 5.82 4.08 5.61
N VAL A 136 5.65 5.39 5.81
CA VAL A 136 4.36 6.07 5.80
C VAL A 136 4.42 7.21 4.79
N VAL A 137 3.44 7.28 3.89
CA VAL A 137 3.25 8.38 2.95
C VAL A 137 1.96 9.08 3.30
N CYS A 138 1.99 10.37 3.65
CA CYS A 138 0.80 11.12 3.99
C CYS A 138 0.73 12.50 3.32
N GLY A 139 -0.48 12.94 2.99
CA GLY A 139 -0.74 14.31 2.53
C GLY A 139 -0.32 14.65 1.11
N LEU A 140 0.02 13.64 0.32
CA LEU A 140 0.39 13.79 -1.09
C LEU A 140 -0.73 13.34 -2.04
N GLY A 141 -1.98 13.29 -1.55
CA GLY A 141 -3.12 12.86 -2.34
C GLY A 141 -2.96 11.41 -2.82
N TRP A 142 -3.56 11.11 -3.96
CA TRP A 142 -3.52 9.76 -4.54
C TRP A 142 -2.14 9.38 -5.08
N GLN A 143 -1.28 10.36 -5.38
CA GLN A 143 0.10 10.14 -5.79
C GLN A 143 0.91 9.42 -4.71
N GLY A 144 0.49 9.49 -3.44
CA GLY A 144 1.10 8.71 -2.37
C GLY A 144 1.05 7.18 -2.60
N TYR A 145 0.03 6.68 -3.30
CA TYR A 145 -0.03 5.27 -3.70
C TYR A 145 1.04 4.92 -4.73
N LEU A 146 1.27 5.78 -5.73
CA LEU A 146 2.29 5.55 -6.75
C LEU A 146 3.69 5.57 -6.13
N LEU A 147 3.94 6.49 -5.19
CA LEU A 147 5.20 6.56 -4.46
C LEU A 147 5.45 5.30 -3.62
N ALA A 148 4.41 4.76 -2.98
CA ALA A 148 4.50 3.50 -2.25
C ALA A 148 4.82 2.31 -3.19
N LEU A 149 4.22 2.28 -4.39
CA LEU A 149 4.51 1.26 -5.39
C LEU A 149 5.92 1.41 -5.96
N ASP A 150 6.36 2.63 -6.28
CA ASP A 150 7.73 2.91 -6.73
C ASP A 150 8.76 2.45 -5.70
N TYR A 151 8.52 2.73 -4.41
CA TYR A 151 9.36 2.24 -3.34
C TYR A 151 9.48 0.71 -3.35
N ALA A 152 8.35 0.00 -3.48
CA ALA A 152 8.33 -1.46 -3.55
C ALA A 152 9.06 -1.99 -4.79
N LEU A 153 8.87 -1.37 -5.94
CA LEU A 153 9.53 -1.75 -7.21
C LEU A 153 11.04 -1.50 -7.20
N ALA A 154 11.48 -0.47 -6.48
CA ALA A 154 12.90 -0.15 -6.32
C ALA A 154 13.64 -1.11 -5.39
N GLN A 155 12.93 -1.92 -4.58
CA GLN A 155 13.59 -2.90 -3.72
C GLN A 155 14.18 -4.03 -4.56
N GLU A 156 15.43 -4.36 -4.29
CA GLU A 156 16.13 -5.47 -4.95
C GLU A 156 16.12 -6.72 -4.07
N GLN A 157 16.09 -7.91 -4.70
CA GLN A 157 16.38 -9.12 -3.94
C GLN A 157 17.83 -9.03 -3.44
N PRO A 158 18.09 -9.32 -2.16
CA PRO A 158 19.46 -9.46 -1.70
C PRO A 158 20.15 -10.57 -2.52
N PRO A 159 21.44 -10.43 -2.85
CA PRO A 159 22.14 -11.47 -3.59
C PRO A 159 22.09 -12.79 -2.81
N PRO A 160 22.03 -13.95 -3.51
CA PRO A 160 21.98 -15.25 -2.86
C PRO A 160 23.11 -15.40 -1.84
N GLY A 161 22.78 -15.79 -0.60
CA GLY A 161 23.75 -15.99 0.48
C GLY A 161 24.04 -14.78 1.36
N SER A 162 23.34 -13.66 1.19
CA SER A 162 23.42 -12.53 2.14
C SER A 162 22.66 -12.88 3.43
N PRO A 163 23.24 -12.70 4.63
CA PRO A 163 22.49 -12.83 5.87
C PRO A 163 21.35 -11.79 5.88
N GLY A 164 20.13 -12.24 6.19
CA GLY A 164 18.96 -11.36 6.32
C GLY A 164 19.25 -10.26 7.34
N ARG A 165 18.93 -9.02 6.98
CA ARG A 165 18.96 -7.88 7.92
C ARG A 165 17.95 -8.07 9.04
#